data_AF-A0A319DX10-F1
#
_entry.id   AF-A0A319DX10-F1
#
_cell.length_a   1.000
_cell.length_b   1.000
_cell.length_c   1.000
_cell.angle_alpha   90.00
_cell.angle_beta   90.00
_cell.angle_gamma   90.00
#
_symmetry.space_group_name_H-M   'P 1'
#
loop_
_entity.id
_entity.type
_entity.pdbx_description
1 polymer ?
#
loop_
_entity_poly.entity_id
_entity_poly.type
_entity_poly.pdbx_seq_one_letter_code
_entity_poly.pdbx_strand_id
1 'polypeptide(L)'
;MIPHPPYAEDQPLAHLILTTHVLHRAFQLGTGIGLFAGTARSLFFSSSSSALPKPVTATTTRAPTAITNLLRPSALGGLAGITIFSLLLPVQMWGKQIIEWQDRSWRLLENRGQVEVDQNGMDGMGR
;
A
#
# COMPACT_ATOMS: atom_id res chain seq x y z
N MET A 1 -4.07 16.40 -14.21
CA MET A 1 -5.23 15.52 -14.44
C MET A 1 -4.80 14.41 -15.38
N ILE A 2 -5.19 13.17 -15.10
CA ILE A 2 -4.93 12.04 -16.01
C ILE A 2 -5.89 12.19 -17.21
N PRO A 3 -5.42 12.08 -18.46
CA PRO A 3 -6.30 12.15 -19.62
C PRO A 3 -7.31 10.99 -19.60
N HIS A 4 -8.58 11.30 -19.87
CA HIS A 4 -9.66 10.33 -20.05
C HIS A 4 -10.25 10.50 -21.45
N PRO A 5 -9.68 9.83 -22.46
CA PRO A 5 -10.20 9.91 -23.83
C PRO A 5 -11.61 9.29 -23.92
N PRO A 6 -12.41 9.67 -24.93
CA PRO A 6 -13.75 9.11 -25.11
C PRO A 6 -13.75 7.62 -25.44
N TYR A 7 -12.64 7.11 -25.98
CA TYR A 7 -12.46 5.70 -26.35
C TYR A 7 -11.31 5.08 -25.58
N ALA A 8 -11.43 3.79 -25.27
CA ALA A 8 -10.47 3.08 -24.44
C ALA A 8 -9.11 2.93 -25.14
N GLU A 9 -9.11 2.60 -26.43
CA GLU A 9 -7.93 2.41 -27.28
C GLU A 9 -7.03 3.64 -27.39
N ASP A 10 -7.56 4.84 -27.12
CA ASP A 10 -6.82 6.08 -27.18
C ASP A 10 -6.08 6.38 -25.87
N GLN A 11 -6.16 5.50 -24.86
CA GLN A 11 -5.60 5.75 -23.56
C GLN A 11 -4.06 5.69 -23.57
N PRO A 12 -3.34 6.83 -23.45
CA PRO A 12 -1.91 6.86 -23.75
C PRO A 12 -1.06 6.38 -22.57
N LEU A 13 -1.60 6.39 -21.35
CA LEU A 13 -0.87 6.12 -20.11
C LEU A 13 -1.34 4.85 -19.40
N ALA A 14 -1.87 3.88 -20.14
CA ALA A 14 -2.49 2.69 -19.58
C ALA A 14 -1.62 1.93 -18.56
N HIS A 15 -0.35 1.68 -18.90
CA HIS A 15 0.60 1.04 -17.99
C HIS A 15 0.85 1.87 -16.73
N LEU A 16 1.06 3.18 -16.87
CA LEU A 16 1.35 4.06 -15.75
C LEU A 16 0.15 4.13 -14.79
N ILE A 17 -1.05 4.34 -15.33
CA ILE A 17 -2.29 4.43 -14.53
C ILE A 17 -2.54 3.13 -13.78
N LEU A 18 -2.44 1.99 -14.47
CA LEU A 18 -2.71 0.70 -13.86
C LEU A 18 -1.64 0.35 -12.81
N THR A 19 -0.36 0.62 -13.10
CA THR A 19 0.74 0.37 -12.16
C THR A 19 0.65 1.25 -10.93
N THR A 20 0.47 2.56 -11.06
CA THR A 20 0.37 3.47 -9.92
C THR A 20 -0.86 3.17 -9.06
N HIS A 21 -2.01 2.90 -9.70
CA HIS A 21 -3.22 2.47 -9.00
C HIS A 21 -2.97 1.20 -8.17
N VAL A 22 -2.45 0.13 -8.81
CA VAL A 22 -2.22 -1.15 -8.14
C VAL A 22 -1.19 -1.00 -7.02
N LEU A 23 -0.11 -0.25 -7.24
CA LEU A 23 0.95 -0.08 -6.25
C LEU A 23 0.48 0.74 -5.05
N HIS A 24 -0.30 1.80 -5.29
CA HIS A 24 -0.92 2.61 -4.25
C HIS A 24 -1.89 1.77 -3.40
N ARG A 25 -2.75 0.96 -4.04
CA ARG A 25 -3.67 0.06 -3.33
C ARG A 25 -2.96 -1.05 -2.58
N ALA A 26 -1.91 -1.63 -3.17
CA ALA A 26 -1.10 -2.63 -2.53
C ALA A 26 -0.39 -2.09 -1.27
N PHE A 27 0.11 -0.85 -1.34
CA PHE A 27 0.71 -0.19 -0.18
C PHE A 27 -0.33 0.05 0.93
N GLN A 28 -1.50 0.58 0.60
CA GLN A 28 -2.58 0.82 1.57
C GLN A 28 -3.04 -0.48 2.23
N LEU A 29 -3.30 -1.52 1.44
CA LEU A 29 -3.69 -2.83 1.93
C LEU A 29 -2.59 -3.47 2.80
N GLY A 30 -1.35 -3.46 2.31
CA GLY A 30 -0.21 -4.00 3.05
C GLY A 30 -0.01 -3.30 4.38
N THR A 31 -0.10 -1.97 4.41
CA THR A 31 0.01 -1.17 5.64
C THR A 31 -1.12 -1.48 6.60
N GLY A 32 -2.37 -1.59 6.11
CA GLY A 32 -3.53 -1.97 6.91
C GLY A 32 -3.40 -3.35 7.55
N ILE A 33 -2.95 -4.35 6.78
CA ILE A 33 -2.68 -5.71 7.28
C ILE A 33 -1.57 -5.68 8.34
N GLY A 34 -0.50 -4.95 8.07
CA GLY A 34 0.61 -4.77 9.00
C GLY A 34 0.19 -4.13 10.32
N LEU A 35 -0.62 -3.08 10.24
CA LEU A 35 -1.18 -2.40 11.42
C LEU A 35 -2.07 -3.36 12.22
N PHE A 36 -2.97 -4.07 11.54
CA PHE A 36 -3.85 -5.05 12.18
C PHE A 36 -3.08 -6.18 12.87
N ALA A 37 -2.04 -6.71 12.21
CA ALA A 37 -1.18 -7.73 12.80
C ALA A 37 -0.39 -7.18 14.00
N GLY A 38 0.10 -5.94 13.92
CA GLY A 38 0.80 -5.25 15.00
C GLY A 38 -0.09 -5.02 16.22
N THR A 39 -1.32 -4.55 16.02
CA THR A 39 -2.30 -4.34 17.10
C THR A 39 -2.73 -5.66 17.72
N ALA A 40 -3.07 -6.68 16.91
CA ALA A 40 -3.41 -8.00 17.41
C ALA A 40 -2.27 -8.62 18.23
N ARG A 41 -1.02 -8.49 17.77
CA ARG A 41 0.15 -8.95 18.54
C ARG A 41 0.30 -8.22 19.87
N SER A 42 0.14 -6.90 19.86
CA SER A 42 0.27 -6.08 21.07
C SER A 42 -0.82 -6.39 22.11
N LEU A 43 -2.05 -6.66 21.67
CA LEU A 43 -3.19 -6.89 22.56
C LEU A 43 -3.25 -8.33 23.08
N PHE A 44 -2.99 -9.32 22.22
CA PHE A 44 -3.21 -10.73 22.56
C PHE A 44 -1.94 -11.49 22.97
N PHE A 45 -0.75 -11.06 22.52
CA PHE A 45 0.49 -11.82 22.69
C PHE A 45 1.55 -11.10 23.54
N SER A 46 1.32 -9.86 23.95
CA SER A 46 2.24 -9.11 24.83
C SER A 46 2.09 -9.43 26.33
N SER A 47 1.11 -10.26 26.71
CA SER A 47 0.87 -10.63 28.12
C SER A 47 1.73 -11.82 28.61
N SER A 48 2.67 -12.30 27.79
CA SER A 48 3.50 -13.48 28.12
C SER A 48 4.99 -13.18 28.00
N SER A 49 5.53 -12.45 28.98
CA SER A 49 6.95 -12.43 29.42
C SER A 49 7.13 -11.27 30.41
N SER A 50 7.80 -11.36 31.54
CA SER A 50 8.26 -12.43 32.43
C SER A 50 8.80 -11.66 33.64
N ALA A 51 8.56 -12.15 34.85
CA ALA A 51 9.03 -11.55 36.09
C ALA A 51 10.56 -11.69 36.27
N LEU A 52 11.36 -10.97 35.49
CA LEU A 52 12.78 -10.78 35.74
C LEU A 52 13.15 -9.28 35.74
N PRO A 53 13.82 -8.76 36.78
CA PRO A 53 14.30 -7.38 36.79
C PRO A 53 15.46 -7.24 35.81
N LYS A 54 15.28 -6.45 34.74
CA LYS A 54 16.36 -6.07 33.82
C LYS A 54 17.19 -4.92 34.43
N PRO A 55 18.53 -5.02 34.47
CA PRO A 55 19.38 -3.99 35.03
C PRO A 55 19.34 -2.72 34.16
N VAL A 56 19.27 -1.58 34.84
CA VAL A 56 19.21 -0.24 34.26
C VAL A 56 20.60 0.14 33.76
N THR A 57 20.84 0.04 32.45
CA THR A 57 22.00 0.68 31.84
C THR A 57 21.65 1.25 30.46
N ALA A 58 22.09 2.49 30.27
CA ALA A 58 22.19 3.26 29.03
C ALA A 58 20.93 3.98 28.52
N THR A 59 20.94 5.28 28.82
CA THR A 59 20.30 6.39 28.12
C THR A 59 20.42 6.22 26.59
N THR A 60 19.33 5.82 25.95
CA THR A 60 19.11 5.96 24.50
C THR A 60 17.69 6.44 24.36
N THR A 61 17.48 7.50 23.59
CA THR A 61 16.21 8.17 23.35
C THR A 61 15.16 7.15 22.86
N ARG A 62 14.45 6.55 23.81
CA ARG A 62 13.54 5.42 23.57
C ARG A 62 12.24 6.00 23.06
N ALA A 63 12.06 6.00 21.74
CA ALA A 63 10.75 6.21 21.14
C ALA A 63 9.73 5.32 21.88
N PRO A 64 8.53 5.83 22.20
CA PRO A 64 7.55 5.08 22.98
C PRO A 64 7.28 3.75 22.26
N THR A 65 7.50 2.65 22.99
CA THR A 65 7.51 1.29 22.42
C THR A 65 6.22 0.92 21.69
N ALA A 66 5.10 1.56 22.05
CA ALA A 66 3.82 1.41 21.36
C ALA A 66 3.88 1.91 19.89
N ILE A 67 4.51 3.05 19.63
CA ILE A 67 4.66 3.60 18.28
C ILE A 67 5.56 2.69 17.44
N THR A 68 6.67 2.20 18.01
CA THR A 68 7.58 1.29 17.27
C THR A 68 6.96 -0.07 17.00
N ASN A 69 6.08 -0.56 17.89
CA ASN A 69 5.42 -1.86 17.76
C ASN A 69 4.31 -1.87 16.69
N LEU A 70 3.75 -0.71 16.34
CA LEU A 70 2.75 -0.56 15.27
C LEU A 70 3.35 -0.07 13.96
N LEU A 71 4.33 0.85 14.04
CA LEU A 71 4.97 1.41 12.85
C LEU A 71 5.75 0.36 12.06
N ARG A 72 6.53 -0.51 12.74
CA ARG A 72 7.32 -1.56 12.08
C ARG A 72 6.46 -2.55 11.27
N PRO A 73 5.44 -3.20 11.84
CA PRO A 73 4.63 -4.14 11.08
C PRO A 73 3.81 -3.45 9.99
N SER A 74 3.36 -2.21 10.20
CA SER A 74 2.68 -1.41 9.17
C SER A 74 3.60 -1.09 7.99
N ALA A 75 4.83 -0.62 8.26
CA ALA A 75 5.81 -0.33 7.23
C ALA A 75 6.26 -1.59 6.47
N LEU A 76 6.52 -2.69 7.19
CA LEU A 76 6.85 -3.98 6.57
C LEU A 76 5.70 -4.51 5.73
N GLY A 77 4.47 -4.39 6.21
CA GLY A 77 3.27 -4.76 5.47
C GLY A 77 3.11 -3.96 4.19
N GLY A 78 3.28 -2.64 4.24
CA GLY A 78 3.25 -1.78 3.05
C GLY A 78 4.31 -2.14 2.02
N LEU A 79 5.56 -2.35 2.45
CA LEU A 79 6.65 -2.78 1.57
C LEU A 79 6.42 -4.17 0.98
N ALA A 80 5.93 -5.12 1.78
CA ALA A 80 5.56 -6.45 1.31
C ALA A 80 4.45 -6.38 0.28
N GLY A 81 3.42 -5.56 0.51
CA GLY A 81 2.33 -5.30 -0.44
C GLY A 81 2.85 -4.78 -1.78
N ILE A 82 3.65 -3.72 -1.76
CA ILE A 82 4.29 -3.16 -2.97
C ILE A 82 5.10 -4.23 -3.70
N THR A 83 5.93 -4.98 -2.98
CA THR A 83 6.82 -6.00 -3.57
C THR A 83 6.03 -7.11 -4.25
N ILE A 84 5.02 -7.65 -3.56
CA ILE A 84 4.16 -8.72 -4.07
C ILE A 84 3.40 -8.23 -5.32
N PHE A 85 2.75 -7.08 -5.24
CA PHE A 85 1.91 -6.59 -6.34
C PHE A 85 2.70 -6.04 -7.53
N SER A 86 3.94 -5.59 -7.31
CA SER A 86 4.88 -5.26 -8.40
C SER A 86 5.17 -6.46 -9.30
N LEU A 87 5.12 -7.68 -8.74
CA LEU A 87 5.31 -8.93 -9.49
C LEU A 87 3.97 -9.47 -10.02
N LEU A 88 2.92 -9.41 -9.20
CA LEU A 88 1.60 -9.95 -9.60
C LEU A 88 1.00 -9.19 -10.78
N LEU A 89 1.17 -7.87 -10.88
CA LEU A 89 0.57 -7.11 -11.97
C LEU A 89 1.13 -7.53 -13.34
N PRO A 90 2.46 -7.56 -13.58
CA PRO A 90 3.02 -8.09 -14.82
C PRO A 90 2.61 -9.54 -15.10
N VAL A 91 2.55 -10.39 -14.07
CA VAL A 91 2.13 -11.80 -14.22
C VAL A 91 0.67 -11.89 -14.67
N GLN A 92 -0.22 -11.12 -14.06
CA GLN A 92 -1.65 -11.08 -14.41
C GLN A 92 -1.90 -10.50 -15.80
N MET A 93 -1.01 -9.63 -16.26
CA MET A 93 -1.08 -9.04 -17.58
C MET A 93 -0.22 -9.78 -18.61
N TRP A 94 0.40 -10.89 -18.24
CA TRP A 94 1.23 -11.67 -19.14
C TRP A 94 0.39 -12.23 -20.30
N GLY A 95 0.83 -11.99 -21.53
CA GLY A 95 0.10 -12.39 -22.73
C GLY A 95 -1.11 -11.52 -23.07
N LYS A 96 -1.35 -10.42 -22.34
CA LYS A 96 -2.42 -9.47 -22.65
C LYS A 96 -1.94 -8.41 -23.64
N GLN A 97 -2.80 -8.09 -24.60
CA GLN A 97 -2.53 -7.06 -25.60
C GLN A 97 -2.63 -5.66 -24.99
N ILE A 98 -1.98 -4.67 -25.61
CA ILE A 98 -2.00 -3.27 -25.16
C ILE A 98 -3.43 -2.72 -25.01
N ILE A 99 -4.35 -3.12 -25.90
CA ILE A 99 -5.75 -2.70 -25.84
C ILE A 99 -6.43 -3.17 -24.55
N GLU A 100 -6.04 -4.32 -23.99
CA GLU A 100 -6.57 -4.78 -22.70
C GLU A 100 -6.03 -3.97 -21.52
N TRP A 101 -4.77 -3.50 -21.58
CA TRP A 101 -4.24 -2.57 -20.59
C TRP A 101 -5.02 -1.25 -20.64
N GLN A 102 -5.24 -0.76 -21.86
CA GLN A 102 -5.98 0.46 -22.14
C GLN A 102 -7.42 0.37 -21.63
N ASP A 103 -8.17 -0.67 -21.98
CA ASP A 103 -9.53 -0.93 -21.49
C ASP A 103 -9.60 -0.94 -19.96
N ARG A 104 -8.72 -1.69 -19.28
CA ARG A 104 -8.71 -1.76 -17.82
C ARG A 104 -8.40 -0.41 -17.19
N SER A 105 -7.42 0.32 -17.72
CA SER A 105 -7.07 1.64 -17.21
C SER A 105 -8.15 2.70 -17.49
N TRP A 106 -8.86 2.58 -18.61
CA TRP A 106 -9.98 3.45 -18.96
C TRP A 106 -11.16 3.21 -18.02
N ARG A 107 -11.51 1.95 -17.75
CA ARG A 107 -12.54 1.57 -16.77
C ARG A 107 -12.22 2.01 -15.35
N LEU A 108 -10.94 2.05 -14.98
CA LEU A 108 -10.50 2.61 -13.69
C LEU A 108 -10.79 4.12 -13.62
N LEU A 109 -10.51 4.87 -14.70
CA LEU A 109 -10.80 6.30 -14.76
C LEU A 109 -12.29 6.62 -14.84
N GLU A 110 -13.09 5.73 -15.42
CA GLU A 110 -14.55 5.87 -15.45
C GLU A 110 -15.16 5.78 -14.03
N ASN A 111 -14.51 5.04 -13.12
CA ASN A 111 -14.93 4.94 -11.73
C ASN A 111 -14.51 6.19 -10.93
N ARG A 112 -15.39 7.20 -10.92
CA ARG A 112 -15.24 8.47 -10.18
C ARG A 112 -14.76 8.29 -8.74
N GLY A 113 -15.30 7.30 -8.02
CA GLY A 113 -14.94 7.07 -6.62
C GLY A 113 -13.51 6.58 -6.45
N GLN A 114 -13.02 5.71 -7.34
CA GLN A 114 -11.63 5.27 -7.29
C GLN A 114 -10.66 6.39 -7.66
N VAL A 115 -11.01 7.18 -8.68
CA VAL A 115 -10.22 8.34 -9.11
C VAL A 115 -10.11 9.38 -8.00
N GLU A 116 -11.21 9.69 -7.31
CA GLU A 116 -11.19 10.67 -6.21
C GLU A 116 -10.27 10.21 -5.07
N VAL A 117 -10.34 8.95 -4.67
CA VAL A 117 -9.48 8.41 -3.61
C VAL A 117 -8.01 8.37 -4.04
N ASP A 118 -7.72 8.03 -5.31
CA ASP A 118 -6.36 8.04 -5.83
C ASP A 118 -5.80 9.46 -5.96
N GLN A 119 -6.62 10.41 -6.40
CA GLN A 119 -6.24 11.82 -6.52
C GLN A 119 -6.02 12.47 -5.15
N ASN A 120 -6.91 12.23 -4.19
CA ASN A 120 -6.75 12.72 -2.82
C ASN A 120 -5.52 12.11 -2.14
N GLY A 121 -5.23 10.83 -2.41
CA GLY A 121 -4.00 10.18 -1.96
C GLY A 121 -2.73 10.82 -2.52
N MET A 122 -2.72 11.17 -3.81
CA MET A 122 -1.60 11.85 -4.46
C MET A 122 -1.45 13.32 -4.00
N ASP A 123 -2.54 14.06 -3.83
CA ASP A 123 -2.53 15.46 -3.37
C ASP A 123 -2.03 15.58 -1.93
N GLY A 124 -2.38 14.61 -1.07
CA GLY A 124 -1.87 14.53 0.30
C GLY A 124 -0.37 14.24 0.42
N MET A 125 0.27 13.68 -0.61
CA MET A 125 1.72 13.44 -0.62
C MET A 125 2.54 14.69 -0.98
N GLY A 126 1.91 15.73 -1.53
CA GLY A 126 2.57 16.97 -2.00
C GLY A 126 2.44 18.18 -1.06
N ARG A 127 1.93 17.98 0.16
CA ARG A 127 1.70 19.03 1.17
C ARG A 127 2.62 18.88 2.38
#